data_AF-A0A0D0JGP6-F1
#
_entry.id   AF-A0A0D0JGP6-F1
#
_cell.length_a   1.000
_cell.length_b   1.000
_cell.length_c   1.000
_cell.angle_alpha   90.00
_cell.angle_beta   90.00
_cell.angle_gamma   90.00
#
_symmetry.space_group_name_H-M   'P 1'
#
loop_
_entity.id
_entity.type
_entity.pdbx_description
1 polymer ?
#
loop_
_entity_poly.entity_id
_entity_poly.type
_entity_poly.pdbx_seq_one_letter_code
_entity_poly.pdbx_strand_id
1 'polypeptide(L)'
;MTDTAPETTSERRLRREVGRRFVRAPFAWGLLFLIAAMVWTIAGDDLSFFPFLLMLLGGWSVAFSFVNATMEMRPVRTGVAVHLGVAVGLTAGMILVIESDDGLLAGLPDPVSAVVVVLQIAAGPAAGWIWLALLSRLTDLIGRRDAKRRPPPAAPEWEREEGRDGSGVEFTALDLRMRTLTLAIVGVVLVVGLAGTALLIAFDDAVMRVGARLAIILVGVVVGLPIYLLLRGALRRRTLSCGVAFGTDELRIRAGTATHRIPFRHLQHLVWRTRSDYARIEVRGAGVDLSLIAGLAAPSPGRTGELPALPRRVFRRLELAGLRVERSRRDEVVTFRRV
;
A
#
# COMPACT_ATOMS: atom_id res chain seq x y z
N MET A 1 35.62 -1.11 -1.80
CA MET A 1 35.16 -2.51 -2.01
C MET A 1 34.09 -2.79 -0.96
N THR A 2 32.82 -2.78 -1.34
CA THR A 2 31.71 -3.18 -0.46
C THR A 2 31.55 -4.68 -0.57
N ASP A 3 32.06 -5.39 0.45
CA ASP A 3 31.88 -6.81 0.66
C ASP A 3 30.43 -7.04 1.12
N THR A 4 29.53 -7.26 0.16
CA THR A 4 28.16 -7.70 0.45
C THR A 4 28.21 -9.19 0.73
N ALA A 5 27.91 -9.56 1.98
CA ALA A 5 27.77 -10.95 2.41
C ALA A 5 27.00 -11.79 1.37
N PRO A 6 27.39 -13.05 1.12
CA PRO A 6 26.81 -13.87 0.08
C PRO A 6 25.30 -14.07 0.33
N GLU A 7 24.46 -13.60 -0.61
CA GLU A 7 23.00 -13.81 -0.59
C GLU A 7 22.69 -15.29 -0.39
N THR A 8 21.93 -15.58 0.66
CA THR A 8 21.55 -16.95 1.04
C THR A 8 20.60 -17.57 0.01
N THR A 9 20.57 -18.90 -0.09
CA THR A 9 19.69 -19.62 -1.03
C THR A 9 18.20 -19.39 -0.77
N SER A 10 17.81 -19.07 0.46
CA SER A 10 16.46 -18.64 0.84
C SER A 10 16.12 -17.25 0.31
N GLU A 11 17.04 -16.28 0.42
CA GLU A 11 16.89 -14.93 -0.14
C GLU A 11 16.73 -14.94 -1.67
N ARG A 12 17.50 -15.79 -2.37
CA ARG A 12 17.36 -15.95 -3.83
C ARG A 12 16.02 -16.53 -4.24
N ARG A 13 15.51 -17.56 -3.52
CA ARG A 13 14.19 -18.15 -3.78
C ARG A 13 13.06 -17.15 -3.50
N LEU A 14 13.17 -16.41 -2.39
CA LEU A 14 12.21 -15.38 -2.01
C LEU A 14 12.14 -14.26 -3.05
N ARG A 15 13.30 -13.75 -3.49
CA ARG A 15 13.39 -12.69 -4.52
C ARG A 15 12.80 -13.15 -5.86
N ARG A 16 13.03 -14.42 -6.24
CA ARG A 16 12.44 -15.02 -7.44
C ARG A 16 10.92 -15.15 -7.36
N GLU A 17 10.38 -15.52 -6.20
CA GLU A 17 8.94 -15.65 -6.00
C GLU A 17 8.23 -14.29 -5.93
N VAL A 18 8.86 -13.29 -5.30
CA VAL A 18 8.38 -11.90 -5.26
C VAL A 18 8.39 -11.28 -6.66
N GLY A 19 9.50 -11.37 -7.40
CA GLY A 19 9.56 -10.86 -8.77
C GLY A 19 8.56 -11.55 -9.70
N ARG A 20 8.32 -12.86 -9.53
CA ARG A 20 7.27 -13.56 -10.31
C ARG A 20 5.87 -13.01 -10.02
N ARG A 21 5.54 -12.75 -8.75
CA ARG A 21 4.18 -12.38 -8.32
C ARG A 21 3.86 -10.90 -8.50
N PHE A 22 4.83 -10.02 -8.36
CA PHE A 22 4.63 -8.56 -8.38
C PHE A 22 5.08 -7.88 -9.67
N VAL A 23 5.88 -8.57 -10.50
CA VAL A 23 6.32 -8.06 -11.81
C VAL A 23 5.75 -8.92 -12.93
N ARG A 24 6.06 -10.23 -12.97
CA ARG A 24 5.69 -11.07 -14.13
C ARG A 24 4.19 -11.33 -14.24
N ALA A 25 3.52 -11.66 -13.13
CA ALA A 25 2.09 -11.96 -13.16
C ALA A 25 1.25 -10.72 -13.55
N PRO A 26 1.43 -9.53 -12.95
CA PRO A 26 0.70 -8.33 -13.38
C PRO A 26 1.00 -7.94 -14.83
N PHE A 27 2.24 -8.10 -15.29
CA PHE A 27 2.58 -7.84 -16.70
C PHE A 27 1.84 -8.78 -17.66
N ALA A 28 1.82 -10.08 -17.35
CA ALA A 28 1.13 -11.07 -18.17
C ALA A 28 -0.38 -10.82 -18.23
N TRP A 29 -1.00 -10.50 -17.09
CA TRP A 29 -2.42 -10.09 -17.05
C TRP A 29 -2.67 -8.80 -17.81
N GLY A 30 -1.78 -7.81 -17.66
CA GLY A 30 -1.86 -6.56 -18.38
C GLY A 30 -1.82 -6.77 -19.90
N LEU A 31 -0.87 -7.57 -20.38
CA LEU A 31 -0.76 -7.91 -21.80
C LEU A 31 -2.00 -8.68 -22.29
N LEU A 32 -2.50 -9.64 -21.49
CA LEU A 32 -3.72 -10.38 -21.83
C LEU A 32 -4.92 -9.44 -21.98
N PHE A 33 -5.11 -8.50 -21.04
CA PHE A 33 -6.21 -7.53 -21.12
C PHE A 33 -6.07 -6.61 -22.33
N LEU A 34 -4.86 -6.15 -22.65
CA LEU A 34 -4.64 -5.31 -23.84
C LEU A 34 -4.87 -6.07 -25.14
N ILE A 35 -4.42 -7.33 -25.23
CA ILE A 35 -4.69 -8.18 -26.41
C ILE A 35 -6.20 -8.42 -26.56
N ALA A 36 -6.90 -8.75 -25.47
CA ALA A 36 -8.35 -8.95 -25.50
C ALA A 36 -9.10 -7.66 -25.90
N ALA A 37 -8.66 -6.50 -25.40
CA ALA A 37 -9.21 -5.21 -25.81
C ALA A 37 -8.96 -4.92 -27.31
N MET A 38 -7.75 -5.21 -27.82
CA MET A 38 -7.44 -5.06 -29.26
C MET A 38 -8.34 -5.95 -30.12
N VAL A 39 -8.56 -7.20 -29.72
CA VAL A 39 -9.43 -8.12 -30.47
C VAL A 39 -10.86 -7.57 -30.56
N TRP A 40 -11.41 -7.04 -29.46
CA TRP A 40 -12.75 -6.43 -29.49
C TRP A 40 -12.81 -5.13 -30.29
N THR A 41 -11.80 -4.28 -30.17
CA THR A 41 -11.72 -3.01 -30.93
C THR A 41 -11.61 -3.29 -32.44
N ILE A 42 -10.79 -4.27 -32.84
CA ILE A 42 -10.67 -4.68 -34.26
C ILE A 42 -11.98 -5.28 -34.78
N ALA A 43 -12.76 -5.93 -33.91
CA ALA A 43 -14.07 -6.46 -34.25
C ALA A 43 -15.18 -5.39 -34.35
N GLY A 44 -14.86 -4.10 -34.16
CA GLY A 44 -15.78 -2.96 -34.29
C GLY A 44 -16.52 -2.59 -33.00
N ASP A 45 -16.04 -3.05 -31.83
CA ASP A 45 -16.55 -2.65 -30.53
C ASP A 45 -15.51 -1.79 -29.77
N ASP A 46 -15.48 -0.51 -30.12
CA ASP A 46 -14.31 0.33 -29.86
C ASP A 46 -14.34 0.98 -28.46
N LEU A 47 -15.55 1.13 -27.88
CA LEU A 47 -15.80 1.91 -26.67
C LEU A 47 -16.94 1.37 -25.80
N SER A 48 -17.41 0.13 -26.02
CA SER A 48 -18.30 -0.45 -25.02
C SER A 48 -17.58 -0.61 -23.68
N PHE A 49 -18.38 -0.75 -22.63
CA PHE A 49 -17.88 -0.76 -21.25
C PHE A 49 -16.78 -1.80 -21.01
N PHE A 50 -16.88 -2.99 -21.61
CA PHE A 50 -15.95 -4.09 -21.35
C PHE A 50 -14.57 -3.90 -22.00
N PRO A 51 -14.44 -3.66 -23.33
CA PRO A 51 -13.16 -3.30 -23.95
C PRO A 51 -12.51 -2.10 -23.25
N PHE A 52 -13.27 -1.05 -22.95
CA PHE A 52 -12.75 0.12 -22.25
C PHE A 52 -12.17 -0.24 -20.88
N LEU A 53 -12.89 -1.04 -20.07
CA LEU A 53 -12.40 -1.50 -18.77
C LEU A 53 -11.11 -2.34 -18.91
N LEU A 54 -11.01 -3.20 -19.93
CA LEU A 54 -9.80 -3.98 -20.20
C LEU A 54 -8.60 -3.11 -20.57
N MET A 55 -8.79 -2.04 -21.36
CA MET A 55 -7.72 -1.09 -21.69
C MET A 55 -7.18 -0.43 -20.42
N LEU A 56 -8.07 0.01 -19.52
CA LEU A 56 -7.70 0.64 -18.27
C LEU A 56 -6.94 -0.31 -17.33
N LEU A 57 -7.48 -1.52 -17.12
CA LEU A 57 -6.85 -2.55 -16.27
C LEU A 57 -5.54 -3.04 -16.87
N GLY A 58 -5.47 -3.16 -18.20
CA GLY A 58 -4.28 -3.52 -18.94
C GLY A 58 -3.15 -2.52 -18.74
N GLY A 59 -3.42 -1.24 -19.01
CA GLY A 59 -2.46 -0.15 -18.81
C GLY A 59 -1.97 -0.05 -17.36
N TRP A 60 -2.90 -0.10 -16.39
CA TRP A 60 -2.55 -0.09 -14.97
C TRP A 60 -1.67 -1.29 -14.58
N SER A 61 -2.00 -2.51 -15.03
CA SER A 61 -1.25 -3.72 -14.65
C SER A 61 0.17 -3.74 -15.22
N VAL A 62 0.35 -3.26 -16.46
CA VAL A 62 1.67 -3.09 -17.08
C VAL A 62 2.49 -2.06 -16.31
N ALA A 63 1.90 -0.89 -16.00
CA ALA A 63 2.59 0.14 -15.22
C ALA A 63 2.92 -0.32 -13.79
N PHE A 64 2.03 -1.07 -13.14
CA PHE A 64 2.27 -1.65 -11.82
C PHE A 64 3.49 -2.58 -11.84
N SER A 65 3.57 -3.46 -12.84
CA SER A 65 4.74 -4.31 -13.05
C SER A 65 6.01 -3.49 -13.29
N PHE A 66 5.95 -2.51 -14.18
CA PHE A 66 7.08 -1.63 -14.50
C PHE A 66 7.60 -0.91 -13.25
N VAL A 67 6.72 -0.29 -12.46
CA VAL A 67 7.09 0.41 -11.22
C VAL A 67 7.77 -0.56 -10.24
N ASN A 68 7.21 -1.75 -10.02
CA ASN A 68 7.83 -2.72 -9.13
C ASN A 68 9.20 -3.17 -9.65
N ALA A 69 9.34 -3.38 -10.96
CA ALA A 69 10.62 -3.73 -11.57
C ALA A 69 11.66 -2.62 -11.36
N THR A 70 11.33 -1.35 -11.60
CA THR A 70 12.28 -0.25 -11.39
C THR A 70 12.60 0.01 -9.92
N MET A 71 11.70 -0.34 -8.99
CA MET A 71 11.97 -0.28 -7.54
C MET A 71 12.92 -1.39 -7.09
N GLU A 72 12.90 -2.56 -7.75
CA GLU A 72 13.79 -3.69 -7.45
C GLU A 72 15.17 -3.60 -8.14
N MET A 73 15.34 -2.69 -9.11
CA MET A 73 16.59 -2.51 -9.86
C MET A 73 17.76 -2.10 -8.95
N ARG A 74 18.90 -2.74 -9.13
CA ARG A 74 20.18 -2.38 -8.51
C ARG A 74 21.22 -2.15 -9.61
N PRO A 75 21.96 -1.02 -9.58
CA PRO A 75 21.92 0.04 -8.58
C PRO A 75 20.65 0.91 -8.65
N VAL A 76 20.26 1.53 -7.52
CA VAL A 76 19.03 2.33 -7.39
C VAL A 76 18.96 3.46 -8.42
N ARG A 77 20.11 4.06 -8.77
CA ARG A 77 20.20 5.14 -9.76
C ARG A 77 19.70 4.70 -11.13
N THR A 78 19.98 3.46 -11.55
CA THR A 78 19.48 2.89 -12.81
C THR A 78 17.96 2.78 -12.78
N GLY A 79 17.39 2.27 -11.68
CA GLY A 79 15.94 2.22 -11.50
C GLY A 79 15.29 3.59 -11.61
N VAL A 80 15.88 4.62 -10.99
CA VAL A 80 15.41 6.01 -11.07
C VAL A 80 15.50 6.56 -12.50
N ALA A 81 16.63 6.35 -13.18
CA ALA A 81 16.84 6.85 -14.55
C ALA A 81 15.85 6.22 -15.54
N VAL A 82 15.64 4.91 -15.45
CA VAL A 82 14.66 4.19 -16.28
C VAL A 82 13.24 4.66 -15.97
N HIS A 83 12.89 4.80 -14.69
CA HIS A 83 11.56 5.29 -14.28
C HIS A 83 11.30 6.69 -14.83
N LEU A 84 12.24 7.62 -14.67
CA LEU A 84 12.13 8.99 -15.17
C LEU A 84 12.06 9.02 -16.70
N GLY A 85 12.93 8.25 -17.39
CA GLY A 85 12.95 8.18 -18.84
C GLY A 85 11.62 7.68 -19.43
N VAL A 86 11.05 6.62 -18.85
CA VAL A 86 9.74 6.11 -19.27
C VAL A 86 8.62 7.08 -18.92
N ALA A 87 8.64 7.73 -17.75
CA ALA A 87 7.64 8.73 -17.37
C ALA A 87 7.61 9.90 -18.37
N VAL A 88 8.78 10.46 -18.69
CA VAL A 88 8.93 11.56 -19.65
C VAL A 88 8.58 11.11 -21.06
N GLY A 89 9.11 9.97 -21.52
CA GLY A 89 8.85 9.44 -22.85
C GLY A 89 7.37 9.10 -23.09
N LEU A 90 6.72 8.47 -22.12
CA LEU A 90 5.28 8.18 -22.19
C LEU A 90 4.45 9.48 -22.22
N THR A 91 4.81 10.46 -21.39
CA THR A 91 4.12 11.77 -21.37
C THR A 91 4.31 12.51 -22.70
N ALA A 92 5.54 12.56 -23.22
CA ALA A 92 5.84 13.18 -24.50
C ALA A 92 5.12 12.47 -25.64
N GLY A 93 5.12 11.13 -25.66
CA GLY A 93 4.36 10.35 -26.63
C GLY A 93 2.86 10.64 -26.59
N MET A 94 2.28 10.70 -25.39
CA MET A 94 0.87 11.09 -25.23
C MET A 94 0.60 12.50 -25.72
N ILE A 95 1.47 13.47 -25.42
CA ILE A 95 1.33 14.86 -25.91
C ILE A 95 1.39 14.89 -27.44
N LEU A 96 2.37 14.23 -28.04
CA LEU A 96 2.50 14.15 -29.49
C LEU A 96 1.25 13.55 -30.14
N VAL A 97 0.73 12.45 -29.59
CA VAL A 97 -0.49 11.81 -30.10
C VAL A 97 -1.73 12.69 -29.93
N ILE A 98 -1.84 13.45 -28.84
CA ILE A 98 -2.98 14.35 -28.58
C ILE A 98 -2.91 15.61 -29.45
N GLU A 99 -1.72 16.17 -29.67
CA GLU A 99 -1.52 17.40 -30.44
C GLU A 99 -1.50 17.15 -31.95
N SER A 100 -1.19 15.92 -32.35
CA SER A 100 -1.36 15.52 -33.74
C SER A 100 -2.85 15.27 -33.98
N ASP A 101 -3.51 16.21 -34.64
CA ASP A 101 -4.90 16.10 -35.12
C ASP A 101 -5.17 14.78 -35.88
N ASP A 102 -6.44 14.54 -36.25
CA ASP A 102 -6.97 13.34 -36.95
C ASP A 102 -6.08 12.78 -38.09
N GLY A 103 -5.20 13.59 -38.69
CA GLY A 103 -4.26 13.18 -39.73
C GLY A 103 -3.29 12.04 -39.35
N LEU A 104 -2.97 11.83 -38.06
CA LEU A 104 -2.08 10.74 -37.65
C LEU A 104 -2.79 9.38 -37.63
N LEU A 105 -4.09 9.35 -37.31
CA LEU A 105 -4.91 8.13 -37.32
C LEU A 105 -5.55 7.88 -38.70
N ALA A 106 -5.95 8.94 -39.41
CA ALA A 106 -6.62 8.86 -40.72
C ALA A 106 -5.72 8.28 -41.82
N GLY A 107 -4.40 8.33 -41.67
CA GLY A 107 -3.44 7.75 -42.61
C GLY A 107 -3.08 6.29 -42.33
N LEU A 108 -3.59 5.69 -41.24
CA LEU A 108 -3.24 4.34 -40.82
C LEU A 108 -4.30 3.32 -41.23
N PRO A 109 -3.91 2.06 -41.55
CA PRO A 109 -4.88 0.98 -41.74
C PRO A 109 -5.75 0.77 -40.49
N ASP A 110 -7.04 0.44 -40.65
CA ASP A 110 -8.00 0.24 -39.56
C ASP A 110 -7.48 -0.61 -38.38
N PRO A 111 -6.79 -1.76 -38.60
CA PRO A 111 -6.26 -2.56 -37.50
C PRO A 111 -5.16 -1.84 -36.69
N VAL A 112 -4.37 -0.99 -37.37
CA VAL A 112 -3.29 -0.22 -36.75
C VAL A 112 -3.90 0.93 -35.95
N SER A 113 -4.90 1.62 -36.50
CA SER A 113 -5.65 2.65 -35.80
C SER A 113 -6.28 2.13 -34.49
N ALA A 114 -6.94 0.96 -34.56
CA ALA A 114 -7.51 0.29 -33.39
C ALA A 114 -6.46 0.00 -32.29
N VAL A 115 -5.27 -0.47 -32.67
CA VAL A 115 -4.17 -0.70 -31.73
C VAL A 115 -3.70 0.60 -31.09
N VAL A 116 -3.56 1.68 -31.87
CA VAL A 116 -3.16 2.99 -31.35
C VAL A 116 -4.18 3.52 -30.33
N VAL A 117 -5.48 3.41 -30.62
CA VAL A 117 -6.56 3.80 -29.70
C VAL A 117 -6.48 3.02 -28.38
N VAL A 118 -6.33 1.70 -28.44
CA VAL A 118 -6.18 0.85 -27.26
C VAL A 118 -4.99 1.29 -26.41
N LEU A 119 -3.83 1.50 -27.05
CA LEU A 119 -2.62 1.93 -26.36
C LEU A 119 -2.76 3.34 -25.77
N GLN A 120 -3.44 4.25 -26.45
CA GLN A 120 -3.69 5.62 -25.97
C GLN A 120 -4.57 5.63 -24.72
N ILE A 121 -5.66 4.85 -24.71
CA ILE A 121 -6.55 4.73 -23.54
C ILE A 121 -5.81 4.06 -22.38
N ALA A 122 -5.05 2.99 -22.65
CA ALA A 122 -4.23 2.31 -21.65
C ALA A 122 -3.09 3.18 -21.10
N ALA A 123 -2.56 4.11 -21.90
CA ALA A 123 -1.46 5.00 -21.51
C ALA A 123 -1.87 5.94 -20.37
N GLY A 124 -3.14 6.37 -20.29
CA GLY A 124 -3.65 7.23 -19.22
C GLY A 124 -3.39 6.69 -17.81
N PRO A 125 -3.98 5.55 -17.41
CA PRO A 125 -3.73 4.95 -16.09
C PRO A 125 -2.27 4.52 -15.92
N ALA A 126 -1.60 4.10 -17.00
CA ALA A 126 -0.19 3.73 -16.94
C ALA A 126 0.70 4.93 -16.55
N ALA A 127 0.55 6.07 -17.24
CA ALA A 127 1.25 7.31 -16.96
C ALA A 127 0.94 7.80 -15.55
N GLY A 128 -0.34 7.81 -15.16
CA GLY A 128 -0.76 8.20 -13.82
C GLY A 128 -0.06 7.39 -12.73
N TRP A 129 -0.02 6.06 -12.86
CA TRP A 129 0.65 5.19 -11.89
C TRP A 129 2.17 5.39 -11.85
N ILE A 130 2.79 5.55 -13.01
CA ILE A 130 4.24 5.80 -13.13
C ILE A 130 4.61 7.14 -12.47
N TRP A 131 3.85 8.20 -12.70
CA TRP A 131 4.06 9.51 -12.08
C TRP A 131 3.83 9.49 -10.56
N LEU A 132 2.78 8.82 -10.08
CA LEU A 132 2.55 8.66 -8.64
C LEU A 132 3.71 7.95 -7.95
N ALA A 133 4.24 6.90 -8.57
CA ALA A 133 5.40 6.20 -8.03
C ALA A 133 6.68 7.05 -8.08
N LEU A 134 6.84 7.90 -9.11
CA LEU A 134 7.97 8.84 -9.18
C LEU A 134 7.85 9.93 -8.09
N LEU A 135 6.65 10.44 -7.85
CA LEU A 135 6.36 11.37 -6.76
C LEU A 135 6.70 10.74 -5.41
N SER A 136 6.35 9.47 -5.19
CA SER A 136 6.74 8.73 -3.98
C SER A 136 8.26 8.67 -3.78
N ARG A 137 9.04 8.46 -4.86
CA ARG A 137 10.51 8.49 -4.78
C ARG A 137 11.03 9.89 -4.40
N LEU A 138 10.39 10.94 -4.92
CA LEU A 138 10.75 12.33 -4.63
C LEU A 138 10.45 12.69 -3.17
N THR A 139 9.25 12.34 -2.68
CA THR A 139 8.86 12.55 -1.28
C THR A 139 9.77 11.79 -0.33
N ASP A 140 10.18 10.57 -0.67
CA ASP A 140 11.13 9.80 0.13
C ASP A 140 12.51 10.45 0.18
N LEU A 141 12.97 11.03 -0.93
CA LEU A 141 14.25 11.72 -0.99
C LEU A 141 14.26 12.99 -0.14
N ILE A 142 13.18 13.78 -0.20
CA ILE A 142 12.98 14.96 0.63
C ILE A 142 12.90 14.54 2.11
N GLY A 143 12.08 13.53 2.42
CA GLY A 143 11.94 12.99 3.77
C GLY A 143 13.26 12.50 4.35
N ARG A 144 14.11 11.83 3.56
CA ARG A 144 15.47 11.43 3.98
C ARG A 144 16.38 12.63 4.24
N ARG A 145 16.26 13.71 3.47
CA ARG A 145 17.05 14.94 3.66
C ARG A 145 16.65 15.65 4.95
N ASP A 146 15.36 15.70 5.25
CA ASP A 146 14.84 16.27 6.49
C ASP A 146 15.13 15.39 7.71
N ALA A 147 15.09 14.06 7.54
CA ALA A 147 15.46 13.10 8.57
C ALA A 147 16.95 13.17 8.95
N LYS A 148 17.84 13.64 8.06
CA LYS A 148 19.25 13.90 8.43
C LYS A 148 19.43 15.09 9.37
N ARG A 149 18.44 15.99 9.44
CA ARG A 149 18.49 17.22 10.26
C ARG A 149 17.87 17.04 11.65
N ARG A 150 17.17 15.93 11.89
CA ARG A 150 16.51 15.61 13.17
C ARG A 150 17.03 14.27 13.67
N PRO A 151 17.13 14.04 14.99
CA PRO A 151 17.38 12.69 15.48
C PRO A 151 16.30 11.75 14.93
N PRO A 152 16.67 10.60 14.36
CA PRO A 152 15.70 9.67 13.80
C PRO A 152 14.76 9.20 14.91
N PRO A 153 13.44 9.16 14.67
CA PRO A 153 12.52 8.59 15.65
C PRO A 153 12.92 7.14 15.94
N ALA A 154 12.98 6.78 17.21
CA ALA A 154 13.37 5.45 17.64
C ALA A 154 12.18 4.49 17.51
N ALA A 155 12.45 3.25 17.06
CA ALA A 155 11.45 2.20 17.18
C ALA A 155 11.13 1.96 18.67
N PRO A 156 9.89 1.54 19.01
CA PRO A 156 9.62 1.06 20.36
C PRO A 156 10.49 -0.18 20.64
N GLU A 157 11.07 -0.25 21.83
CA GLU A 157 11.94 -1.36 22.23
C GLU A 157 11.31 -2.17 23.36
N TRP A 158 11.75 -3.42 23.49
CA TRP A 158 11.34 -4.25 24.61
C TRP A 158 12.09 -3.84 25.86
N GLU A 159 11.36 -3.26 26.81
CA GLU A 159 11.87 -2.89 28.11
C GLU A 159 11.51 -3.97 29.13
N ARG A 160 12.35 -4.15 30.14
CA ARG A 160 12.00 -5.01 31.28
C ARG A 160 10.97 -4.24 32.11
N GLU A 161 9.83 -4.87 32.39
CA GLU A 161 8.78 -4.19 33.16
C GLU A 161 9.26 -3.99 34.61
N GLU A 162 9.31 -2.74 35.07
CA GLU A 162 9.74 -2.43 36.43
C GLU A 162 8.81 -3.08 37.46
N GLY A 163 9.38 -3.81 38.42
CA GLY A 163 8.63 -4.48 39.49
C GLY A 163 7.79 -5.69 39.05
N ARG A 164 7.91 -6.16 37.81
CA ARG A 164 7.15 -7.30 37.27
C ARG A 164 8.01 -8.25 36.45
N ASP A 165 7.57 -9.50 36.38
CA ASP A 165 8.17 -10.48 35.47
C ASP A 165 7.71 -10.22 34.05
N GLY A 166 8.68 -10.12 33.12
CA GLY A 166 8.39 -10.08 31.69
C GLY A 166 9.10 -8.98 30.94
N SER A 167 8.59 -8.70 29.74
CA SER A 167 9.05 -7.59 28.91
C SER A 167 7.88 -6.88 28.28
N GLY A 168 7.87 -5.57 28.43
CA GLY A 168 6.84 -4.67 27.92
C GLY A 168 7.34 -3.89 26.73
N VAL A 169 6.42 -3.46 25.89
CA VAL A 169 6.63 -2.40 24.90
C VAL A 169 5.46 -1.44 24.98
N GLU A 170 5.77 -0.15 25.03
CA GLU A 170 4.77 0.92 24.91
C GLU A 170 4.73 1.48 23.49
N PHE A 171 3.53 1.69 22.97
CA PHE A 171 3.29 2.21 21.63
C PHE A 171 1.93 2.90 21.56
N THR A 172 1.66 3.63 20.49
CA THR A 172 0.33 4.17 20.22
C THR A 172 -0.39 3.31 19.21
N ALA A 173 -1.68 3.06 19.42
CA ALA A 173 -2.50 2.30 18.48
C ALA A 173 -3.95 2.76 18.44
N LEU A 174 -4.63 2.36 17.37
CA LEU A 174 -6.08 2.46 17.21
C LEU A 174 -6.70 1.12 17.57
N ASP A 175 -7.69 1.12 18.45
CA ASP A 175 -8.57 -0.05 18.62
C ASP A 175 -9.54 -0.11 17.43
N LEU A 176 -9.14 -0.86 16.41
CA LEU A 176 -9.86 -0.96 15.17
C LEU A 176 -9.64 -2.33 14.53
N ARG A 177 -10.74 -2.99 14.17
CA ARG A 177 -10.70 -4.25 13.43
C ARG A 177 -10.35 -3.99 11.96
N MET A 178 -9.58 -4.91 11.37
CA MET A 178 -9.23 -4.86 9.94
C MET A 178 -10.47 -4.77 9.03
N ARG A 179 -11.54 -5.52 9.35
CA ARG A 179 -12.81 -5.46 8.61
C ARG A 179 -13.40 -4.05 8.61
N THR A 180 -13.39 -3.37 9.77
CA THR A 180 -13.90 -2.01 9.89
C THR A 180 -13.04 -1.02 9.10
N LEU A 181 -11.71 -1.18 9.13
CA LEU A 181 -10.80 -0.37 8.32
C LEU A 181 -11.07 -0.57 6.82
N THR A 182 -11.21 -1.82 6.37
CA THR A 182 -11.51 -2.12 4.95
C THR A 182 -12.83 -1.50 4.53
N LEU A 183 -13.89 -1.64 5.33
CA LEU A 183 -15.20 -1.04 5.03
C LEU A 183 -15.13 0.49 5.00
N ALA A 184 -14.35 1.11 5.90
CA ALA A 184 -14.14 2.55 5.89
C ALA A 184 -13.42 3.03 4.62
N ILE A 185 -12.37 2.31 4.18
CA ILE A 185 -11.66 2.62 2.94
C ILE A 185 -12.60 2.50 1.74
N VAL A 186 -13.36 1.41 1.64
CA VAL A 186 -14.34 1.21 0.55
C VAL A 186 -15.39 2.31 0.56
N GLY A 187 -15.95 2.65 1.74
CA GLY A 187 -16.93 3.72 1.88
C GLY A 187 -16.39 5.08 1.45
N VAL A 188 -15.16 5.43 1.84
CA VAL A 188 -14.50 6.67 1.42
C VAL A 188 -14.31 6.71 -0.10
N VAL A 189 -13.82 5.62 -0.71
CA VAL A 189 -13.64 5.53 -2.16
C VAL A 189 -14.97 5.74 -2.90
N LEU A 190 -16.04 5.09 -2.43
CA LEU A 190 -17.38 5.24 -3.01
C LEU A 190 -17.90 6.67 -2.87
N VAL A 191 -17.80 7.28 -1.68
CA VAL A 191 -18.29 8.65 -1.44
C VAL A 191 -17.50 9.66 -2.26
N VAL A 192 -16.16 9.59 -2.26
CA VAL A 192 -15.31 10.48 -3.05
C VAL A 192 -15.59 10.32 -4.54
N GLY A 193 -15.72 9.06 -5.01
CA GLY A 193 -16.03 8.76 -6.40
C GLY A 193 -17.38 9.32 -6.82
N LEU A 194 -18.45 9.02 -6.08
CA LEU A 194 -19.81 9.50 -6.37
C LEU A 194 -19.92 11.02 -6.29
N ALA A 195 -19.33 11.63 -5.25
CA ALA A 195 -19.32 13.09 -5.11
C ALA A 195 -18.54 13.75 -6.24
N GLY A 196 -17.39 13.20 -6.62
CA GLY A 196 -16.60 13.66 -7.76
C GLY A 196 -17.40 13.59 -9.07
N THR A 197 -18.03 12.45 -9.35
CA THR A 197 -18.89 12.27 -10.54
C THR A 197 -20.07 13.25 -10.53
N ALA A 198 -20.79 13.38 -9.42
CA ALA A 198 -21.91 14.30 -9.30
C ALA A 198 -21.47 15.76 -9.49
N LEU A 199 -20.32 16.16 -8.95
CA LEU A 199 -19.77 17.49 -9.14
C LEU A 199 -19.41 17.75 -10.61
N LEU A 200 -18.78 16.79 -11.28
CA LEU A 200 -18.44 16.92 -12.70
C LEU A 200 -19.69 17.05 -13.57
N ILE A 201 -20.74 16.28 -13.28
CA ILE A 201 -22.02 16.38 -14.00
C ILE A 201 -22.71 17.72 -13.72
N ALA A 202 -22.76 18.16 -12.46
CA ALA A 202 -23.46 19.38 -12.07
C ALA A 202 -22.78 20.66 -12.57
N PHE A 203 -21.46 20.63 -12.73
CA PHE A 203 -20.66 21.78 -13.16
C PHE A 203 -20.07 21.59 -14.56
N ASP A 204 -20.73 20.82 -15.42
CA ASP A 204 -20.26 20.46 -16.76
C ASP A 204 -19.82 21.71 -17.57
N ASP A 205 -20.64 22.76 -17.61
CA ASP A 205 -20.31 24.03 -18.29
C ASP A 205 -19.05 24.71 -17.74
N ALA A 206 -18.77 24.58 -16.44
CA ALA A 206 -17.56 25.13 -15.84
C ALA A 206 -16.34 24.24 -16.13
N VAL A 207 -16.53 22.91 -16.11
CA VAL A 207 -15.50 21.94 -16.49
C VAL A 207 -15.07 22.14 -17.94
N MET A 208 -16.02 22.35 -18.85
CA MET A 208 -15.74 22.59 -20.27
C MET A 208 -15.00 23.92 -20.50
N ARG A 209 -15.25 24.95 -19.69
CA ARG A 209 -14.56 26.25 -19.77
C ARG A 209 -13.16 26.25 -19.16
N VAL A 210 -13.00 25.59 -18.02
CA VAL A 210 -11.75 25.57 -17.25
C VAL A 210 -10.81 24.45 -17.74
N GLY A 211 -11.36 23.49 -18.50
CA GLY A 211 -10.65 22.34 -19.05
C GLY A 211 -10.56 21.19 -18.05
N ALA A 212 -10.63 19.95 -18.56
CA ALA A 212 -10.67 18.73 -17.76
C ALA A 212 -9.51 18.61 -16.75
N ARG A 213 -8.30 19.09 -17.09
CA ARG A 213 -7.12 19.04 -16.23
C ARG A 213 -7.31 19.81 -14.92
N LEU A 214 -7.79 21.05 -15.00
CA LEU A 214 -8.03 21.90 -13.83
C LEU A 214 -9.25 21.41 -13.04
N ALA A 215 -10.28 20.88 -13.71
CA ALA A 215 -11.42 20.26 -13.06
C ALA A 215 -11.00 19.08 -12.16
N ILE A 216 -10.14 18.18 -12.65
CA ILE A 216 -9.63 17.05 -11.86
C ILE A 216 -8.85 17.53 -10.62
N ILE A 217 -7.98 18.54 -10.79
CA ILE A 217 -7.23 19.13 -9.66
C ILE A 217 -8.20 19.73 -8.64
N LEU A 218 -9.19 20.50 -9.11
CA LEU A 218 -10.18 21.14 -8.25
C LEU A 218 -10.99 20.10 -7.46
N VAL A 219 -11.45 19.03 -8.12
CA VAL A 219 -12.16 17.92 -7.45
C VAL A 219 -11.26 17.26 -6.41
N GLY A 220 -9.99 17.00 -6.73
CA GLY A 220 -9.03 16.45 -5.78
C GLY A 220 -8.84 17.34 -4.54
N VAL A 221 -8.76 18.66 -4.74
CA VAL A 221 -8.56 19.64 -3.66
C VAL A 221 -9.84 19.91 -2.86
N VAL A 222 -11.01 19.95 -3.50
CA VAL A 222 -12.29 20.29 -2.86
C VAL A 222 -12.95 19.07 -2.22
N VAL A 223 -12.77 17.88 -2.78
CA VAL A 223 -13.40 16.65 -2.28
C VAL A 223 -12.35 15.76 -1.61
N GLY A 224 -11.30 15.39 -2.35
CA GLY A 224 -10.31 14.42 -1.89
C GLY A 224 -9.55 14.88 -0.64
N LEU A 225 -9.02 16.10 -0.67
CA LEU A 225 -8.20 16.64 0.42
C LEU A 225 -9.00 16.82 1.72
N PRO A 226 -10.21 17.43 1.75
CA PRO A 226 -11.00 17.54 2.97
C PRO A 226 -11.37 16.19 3.56
N ILE A 227 -11.79 15.23 2.72
CA ILE A 227 -12.12 13.87 3.19
C ILE A 227 -10.89 13.19 3.78
N TYR A 228 -9.73 13.32 3.13
CA TYR A 228 -8.46 12.81 3.67
C TYR A 228 -8.11 13.44 5.02
N LEU A 229 -8.21 14.77 5.15
CA LEU A 229 -7.91 15.49 6.39
C LEU A 229 -8.88 15.13 7.51
N LEU A 230 -10.17 14.99 7.20
CA LEU A 230 -11.20 14.54 8.13
C LEU A 230 -10.92 13.13 8.63
N LEU A 231 -10.62 12.19 7.72
CA LEU A 231 -10.27 10.81 8.08
C LEU A 231 -9.01 10.78 8.94
N ARG A 232 -7.95 11.48 8.53
CA ARG A 232 -6.70 11.59 9.28
C ARG A 232 -6.94 12.18 10.66
N GLY A 233 -7.73 13.23 10.77
CA GLY A 233 -8.09 13.86 12.04
C GLY A 233 -8.90 12.91 12.94
N ALA A 234 -9.89 12.22 12.38
CA ALA A 234 -10.72 11.25 13.11
C ALA A 234 -9.89 10.07 13.64
N LEU A 235 -8.98 9.51 12.82
CA LEU A 235 -8.08 8.44 13.23
C LEU A 235 -7.11 8.94 14.32
N ARG A 236 -6.52 10.13 14.15
CA ARG A 236 -5.61 10.71 15.16
C ARG A 236 -6.30 10.94 16.50
N ARG A 237 -7.55 11.40 16.51
CA ARG A 237 -8.35 11.59 17.74
C ARG A 237 -8.65 10.28 18.46
N ARG A 238 -8.66 9.15 17.76
CA ARG A 238 -8.90 7.81 18.33
C ARG A 238 -7.61 7.09 18.74
N THR A 239 -6.46 7.74 18.64
CA THR A 239 -5.19 7.14 19.02
C THR A 239 -5.12 6.97 20.54
N LEU A 240 -4.86 5.74 20.98
CA LEU A 240 -4.70 5.36 22.38
C LEU A 240 -3.24 5.08 22.70
N SER A 241 -2.84 5.37 23.94
CA SER A 241 -1.59 4.84 24.51
C SER A 241 -1.81 3.38 24.86
N CYS A 242 -1.00 2.51 24.29
CA CYS A 242 -1.07 1.07 24.45
C CYS A 242 0.24 0.53 25.02
N GLY A 243 0.13 -0.58 25.75
CA GLY A 243 1.28 -1.33 26.25
C GLY A 243 1.02 -2.81 26.08
N VAL A 244 2.00 -3.57 25.60
CA VAL A 244 1.92 -5.03 25.57
C VAL A 244 3.10 -5.59 26.34
N ALA A 245 2.81 -6.45 27.31
CA ALA A 245 3.82 -7.13 28.09
C ALA A 245 3.62 -8.65 28.06
N PHE A 246 4.71 -9.37 27.77
CA PHE A 246 4.76 -10.82 27.89
C PHE A 246 5.36 -11.19 29.25
N GLY A 247 4.50 -11.68 30.15
CA GLY A 247 4.88 -12.22 31.43
C GLY A 247 5.46 -13.64 31.30
N THR A 248 5.53 -14.35 32.44
CA THR A 248 6.00 -15.74 32.48
C THR A 248 4.98 -16.70 31.86
N ASP A 249 3.71 -16.53 32.17
CA ASP A 249 2.60 -17.39 31.78
C ASP A 249 1.38 -16.63 31.24
N GLU A 250 1.45 -15.30 31.15
CA GLU A 250 0.36 -14.44 30.70
C GLU A 250 0.80 -13.35 29.72
N LEU A 251 -0.14 -12.96 28.86
CA LEU A 251 -0.08 -11.79 28.01
C LEU A 251 -0.88 -10.67 28.67
N ARG A 252 -0.24 -9.52 28.87
CA ARG A 252 -0.87 -8.31 29.42
C ARG A 252 -0.95 -7.25 28.33
N ILE A 253 -2.12 -6.66 28.18
CA ILE A 253 -2.38 -5.62 27.19
C ILE A 253 -3.06 -4.45 27.89
N ARG A 254 -2.45 -3.27 27.81
CA ARG A 254 -3.04 -1.99 28.18
C ARG A 254 -3.48 -1.31 26.89
N ALA A 255 -4.75 -0.90 26.80
CA ALA A 255 -5.29 -0.13 25.68
C ALA A 255 -6.06 1.07 26.23
N GLY A 256 -5.42 2.24 26.26
CA GLY A 256 -5.93 3.40 26.98
C GLY A 256 -6.07 3.10 28.47
N THR A 257 -7.30 3.15 28.99
CA THR A 257 -7.65 2.84 30.39
C THR A 257 -7.96 1.37 30.63
N ALA A 258 -8.22 0.59 29.57
CA ALA A 258 -8.52 -0.82 29.69
C ALA A 258 -7.24 -1.64 29.88
N THR A 259 -7.27 -2.59 30.80
CA THR A 259 -6.17 -3.55 31.01
C THR A 259 -6.72 -4.97 30.91
N HIS A 260 -6.13 -5.76 30.03
CA HIS A 260 -6.47 -7.16 29.80
C HIS A 260 -5.31 -8.05 30.21
N ARG A 261 -5.61 -9.13 30.93
CA ARG A 261 -4.66 -10.20 31.24
C ARG A 261 -5.18 -11.51 30.68
N ILE A 262 -4.38 -12.13 29.82
CA ILE A 262 -4.76 -13.34 29.09
C ILE A 262 -3.70 -14.39 29.42
N PRO A 263 -4.02 -15.37 30.28
CA PRO A 263 -3.14 -16.51 30.50
C PRO A 263 -2.82 -17.20 29.17
N PHE A 264 -1.57 -17.59 28.94
CA PHE A 264 -1.16 -18.24 27.69
C PHE A 264 -1.98 -19.50 27.41
N ARG A 265 -2.38 -20.23 28.46
CA ARG A 265 -3.29 -21.39 28.37
C ARG A 265 -4.67 -21.07 27.75
N HIS A 266 -5.13 -19.83 27.87
CA HIS A 266 -6.40 -19.37 27.32
C HIS A 266 -6.22 -18.54 26.04
N LEU A 267 -4.99 -18.29 25.62
CA LEU A 267 -4.68 -17.61 24.38
C LEU A 267 -4.99 -18.54 23.20
N GLN A 268 -5.88 -18.09 22.31
CA GLN A 268 -6.34 -18.85 21.15
C GLN A 268 -5.66 -18.35 19.87
N HIS A 269 -5.51 -17.03 19.74
CA HIS A 269 -4.98 -16.37 18.55
C HIS A 269 -4.15 -15.15 18.93
N LEU A 270 -2.96 -15.02 18.34
CA LEU A 270 -2.12 -13.83 18.43
C LEU A 270 -1.53 -13.54 17.06
N VAL A 271 -1.78 -12.36 16.50
CA VAL A 271 -1.11 -11.85 15.31
C VAL A 271 -0.20 -10.72 15.72
N TRP A 272 1.04 -10.74 15.24
CA TRP A 272 2.02 -9.68 15.42
C TRP A 272 2.59 -9.26 14.07
N ARG A 273 2.35 -8.02 13.67
CA ARG A 273 2.91 -7.42 12.45
C ARG A 273 3.73 -6.19 12.81
N THR A 274 5.02 -6.20 12.44
CA THR A 274 6.01 -5.22 12.93
C THR A 274 6.00 -3.90 12.18
N ARG A 275 5.82 -3.91 10.86
CA ARG A 275 6.02 -2.75 9.98
C ARG A 275 4.82 -2.46 9.08
N SER A 276 4.89 -1.34 8.36
CA SER A 276 3.87 -0.77 7.47
C SER A 276 2.75 -0.05 8.22
N ASP A 277 1.92 0.69 7.48
CA ASP A 277 0.65 1.27 7.94
C ASP A 277 -0.26 0.22 8.60
N TYR A 278 -0.05 -1.06 8.29
CA TYR A 278 -0.78 -2.18 8.89
C TYR A 278 -0.09 -2.84 10.09
N ALA A 279 1.01 -2.26 10.63
CA ALA A 279 1.63 -2.75 11.86
C ALA A 279 0.56 -2.87 12.95
N ARG A 280 0.41 -4.08 13.52
CA ARG A 280 -0.75 -4.41 14.35
C ARG A 280 -0.54 -5.60 15.26
N ILE A 281 -1.40 -5.66 16.27
CA ILE A 281 -1.54 -6.78 17.18
C ILE A 281 -3.01 -7.19 17.22
N GLU A 282 -3.29 -8.45 16.95
CA GLU A 282 -4.62 -9.02 17.15
C GLU A 282 -4.53 -10.11 18.21
N VAL A 283 -5.43 -10.10 19.19
CA VAL A 283 -5.40 -11.05 20.30
C VAL A 283 -6.78 -11.57 20.57
N ARG A 284 -6.90 -12.90 20.65
CA ARG A 284 -8.10 -13.60 21.09
C ARG A 284 -7.79 -14.60 22.19
N GLY A 285 -8.50 -14.52 23.30
CA GLY A 285 -8.37 -15.46 24.41
C GLY A 285 -8.97 -14.91 25.70
N ALA A 286 -9.37 -15.81 26.61
CA ALA A 286 -9.96 -15.46 27.91
C ALA A 286 -11.12 -14.43 27.83
N GLY A 287 -11.99 -14.54 26.81
CA GLY A 287 -13.11 -13.60 26.59
C GLY A 287 -12.72 -12.26 25.95
N VAL A 288 -11.44 -12.05 25.64
CA VAL A 288 -10.92 -10.85 24.96
C VAL A 288 -10.79 -11.12 23.46
N ASP A 289 -11.22 -10.17 22.62
CA ASP A 289 -11.04 -10.16 21.16
C ASP A 289 -10.68 -8.74 20.70
N LEU A 290 -9.37 -8.45 20.68
CA LEU A 290 -8.81 -7.10 20.53
C LEU A 290 -7.99 -6.99 19.23
N SER A 291 -8.08 -5.84 18.55
CA SER A 291 -7.32 -5.53 17.33
C SER A 291 -6.75 -4.13 17.41
N LEU A 292 -5.45 -4.02 17.65
CA LEU A 292 -4.73 -2.75 17.81
C LEU A 292 -3.87 -2.48 16.57
N ILE A 293 -4.14 -1.38 15.86
CA ILE A 293 -3.37 -0.95 14.68
C ILE A 293 -2.42 0.18 15.09
N ALA A 294 -1.12 -0.10 15.10
CA ALA A 294 -0.07 0.87 15.41
C ALA A 294 0.31 1.74 14.20
N GLY A 295 0.37 1.14 13.00
CA GLY A 295 0.89 1.82 11.80
C GLY A 295 0.08 3.04 11.33
N LEU A 296 -1.22 3.10 11.65
CA LEU A 296 -2.11 4.22 11.34
C LEU A 296 -2.29 5.21 12.50
N ALA A 297 -1.80 4.88 13.69
CA ALA A 297 -1.96 5.72 14.87
C ALA A 297 -1.05 6.95 14.80
N ALA A 298 -1.40 8.01 15.54
CA ALA A 298 -0.46 9.11 15.74
C ALA A 298 0.73 8.58 16.57
N PRO A 299 1.97 8.56 16.03
CA PRO A 299 3.11 8.08 16.80
C PRO A 299 3.40 9.03 17.96
N SER A 300 3.85 8.49 19.08
CA SER A 300 4.38 9.30 20.19
C SER A 300 5.55 10.17 19.70
N PRO A 301 5.77 11.37 20.29
CA PRO A 301 6.89 12.22 19.92
C PRO A 301 8.22 11.45 19.99
N GLY A 302 9.02 11.51 18.91
CA GLY A 302 10.31 10.83 18.83
C GLY A 302 10.26 9.32 18.65
N ARG A 303 9.08 8.71 18.49
CA ARG A 303 8.91 7.27 18.22
C ARG A 303 8.32 7.03 16.82
N THR A 304 8.56 5.84 16.26
CA THR A 304 7.88 5.39 15.05
C THR A 304 6.55 4.70 15.39
N GLY A 305 5.65 4.57 14.40
CA GLY A 305 4.41 3.78 14.52
C GLY A 305 4.61 2.28 14.27
N GLU A 306 5.85 1.80 14.32
CA GLU A 306 6.20 0.39 14.14
C GLU A 306 6.12 -0.38 15.46
N LEU A 307 6.08 -1.71 15.38
CA LEU A 307 6.20 -2.60 16.53
C LEU A 307 7.55 -3.35 16.47
N PRO A 308 8.22 -3.55 17.62
CA PRO A 308 9.46 -4.31 17.65
C PRO A 308 9.24 -5.76 17.25
N ALA A 309 10.29 -6.42 16.78
CA ALA A 309 10.29 -7.86 16.59
C ALA A 309 10.03 -8.57 17.93
N LEU A 310 9.25 -9.66 17.91
CA LEU A 310 8.98 -10.44 19.12
C LEU A 310 10.28 -11.05 19.71
N PRO A 311 10.49 -11.03 21.03
CA PRO A 311 11.65 -11.63 21.64
C PRO A 311 11.63 -13.16 21.45
N ARG A 312 12.79 -13.77 21.17
CA ARG A 312 12.91 -15.23 20.96
C ARG A 312 12.31 -16.08 22.10
N ARG A 313 12.43 -15.60 23.34
CA ARG A 313 11.83 -16.25 24.53
C ARG A 313 10.30 -16.37 24.45
N VAL A 314 9.63 -15.41 23.82
CA VAL A 314 8.16 -15.40 23.70
C VAL A 314 7.70 -16.53 22.79
N PHE A 315 8.41 -16.77 21.68
CA PHE A 315 8.12 -17.90 20.79
C PHE A 315 8.10 -19.23 21.55
N ARG A 316 9.18 -19.52 22.27
CA ARG A 316 9.30 -20.76 23.05
C ARG A 316 8.18 -20.89 24.10
N ARG A 317 7.83 -19.80 24.80
CA ARG A 317 6.76 -19.81 25.82
C ARG A 317 5.39 -20.09 25.22
N LEU A 318 5.08 -19.47 24.08
CA LEU A 318 3.81 -19.67 23.38
C LEU A 318 3.70 -21.08 22.79
N GLU A 319 4.80 -21.62 22.25
CA GLU A 319 4.88 -23.01 21.79
C GLU A 319 4.65 -24.00 22.93
N LEU A 320 5.31 -23.80 24.08
CA LEU A 320 5.09 -24.61 25.28
C LEU A 320 3.65 -24.51 25.83
N ALA A 321 2.97 -23.39 25.60
CA ALA A 321 1.56 -23.21 25.96
C ALA A 321 0.57 -23.84 24.96
N GLY A 322 1.06 -24.54 23.92
CA GLY A 322 0.26 -25.24 22.92
C GLY A 322 -0.12 -24.38 21.71
N LEU A 323 0.55 -23.26 21.46
CA LEU A 323 0.33 -22.48 20.23
C LEU A 323 1.32 -22.86 19.14
N ARG A 324 0.82 -23.06 17.93
CA ARG A 324 1.62 -23.26 16.73
C ARG A 324 1.94 -21.91 16.08
N VAL A 325 3.20 -21.76 15.67
CA VAL A 325 3.68 -20.57 14.95
C VAL A 325 3.47 -20.74 13.46
N GLU A 326 2.79 -19.78 12.85
CA GLU A 326 2.68 -19.61 11.41
C GLU A 326 3.36 -18.29 11.05
N ARG A 327 4.43 -18.35 10.26
CA ARG A 327 5.08 -17.15 9.75
C ARG A 327 4.65 -16.90 8.32
N SER A 328 4.31 -15.64 8.03
CA SER A 328 4.16 -15.20 6.65
C SER A 328 5.48 -15.39 5.91
N ARG A 329 5.45 -15.58 4.59
CA ARG A 329 6.64 -15.85 3.77
C ARG A 329 7.73 -14.78 3.86
N ARG A 330 7.42 -13.57 4.33
CA ARG A 330 8.36 -12.46 4.53
C ARG A 330 8.73 -12.21 6.00
N ASP A 331 8.27 -13.05 6.93
CA ASP A 331 8.38 -12.85 8.38
C ASP A 331 7.84 -11.49 8.89
N GLU A 332 7.09 -10.75 8.06
CA GLU A 332 6.48 -9.47 8.41
C GLU A 332 5.30 -9.66 9.39
N VAL A 333 4.62 -10.79 9.27
CA VAL A 333 3.50 -11.21 10.12
C VAL A 333 3.83 -12.55 10.75
N VAL A 334 3.75 -12.59 12.08
CA VAL A 334 3.83 -13.80 12.88
C VAL A 334 2.46 -14.06 13.48
N THR A 335 1.92 -15.25 13.24
CA THR A 335 0.64 -15.69 13.78
C THR A 335 0.86 -16.87 14.71
N PHE A 336 0.24 -16.84 15.88
CA PHE A 336 0.19 -17.95 16.82
C PHE A 336 -1.26 -18.41 16.94
N ARG A 337 -1.49 -19.72 16.77
CA ARG A 337 -2.82 -20.34 16.86
C ARG A 337 -2.76 -21.54 17.77
N ARG A 338 -3.75 -21.66 18.66
CA ARG A 338 -3.90 -22.86 19.49
C ARG A 338 -4.29 -24.06 18.62
N VAL A 339 -3.60 -25.16 18.84
CA VAL A 339 -3.92 -26.49 18.28
C VAL A 339 -4.83 -27.22 19.27
#